data_AF-A0A7S1EHZ2-F1
#
_entry.id   AF-A0A7S1EHZ2-F1
#
_cell.length_a   1.000
_cell.length_b   1.000
_cell.length_c   1.000
_cell.angle_alpha   90.00
_cell.angle_beta   90.00
_cell.angle_gamma   90.00
#
_symmetry.space_group_name_H-M   'P 1'
#
loop_
_entity.id
_entity.type
_entity.pdbx_description
1 polymer ?
#
loop_
_entity_poly.entity_id
_entity_poly.type
_entity_poly.pdbx_seq_one_letter_code
_entity_poly.pdbx_strand_id
1 'polypeptide(L)'
;IVEEDGEGAKGIGAEAEAVDEIGGEEAGGGLPVNVELQHGKTGAELSQMTWEDVAAWLSALEVHADVVATVRSEKVPGSQVATMTMEELMEDLGMSKLQAKRVCLNRVAS
;
A
#
# COMPACT_ATOMS: atom_id res chain seq x y z
N ILE A 1 38.17 49.49 -3.66
CA ILE A 1 38.25 48.08 -3.24
C ILE A 1 38.23 47.25 -4.51
N VAL A 2 39.09 46.25 -4.53
CA VAL A 2 39.66 45.56 -5.69
C VAL A 2 38.60 44.81 -6.49
N GLU A 3 38.70 44.91 -7.82
CA GLU A 3 38.06 44.03 -8.80
C GLU A 3 38.79 42.68 -8.74
N GLU A 4 38.07 41.59 -8.39
CA GLU A 4 38.60 40.23 -8.48
C GLU A 4 38.25 39.64 -9.85
N ASP A 5 39.32 39.25 -10.55
CA ASP A 5 39.41 38.70 -11.88
C ASP A 5 39.64 37.18 -11.78
N GLY A 6 39.05 36.42 -12.70
CA GLY A 6 39.51 35.09 -13.12
C GLY A 6 39.35 33.95 -12.10
N GLU A 7 39.49 32.68 -12.45
CA GLU A 7 39.72 31.97 -13.71
C GLU A 7 39.62 30.46 -13.38
N GLY A 8 39.10 29.67 -14.31
CA GLY A 8 39.61 28.31 -14.59
C GLY A 8 39.34 27.15 -13.62
N ALA A 9 38.70 26.09 -14.12
CA ALA A 9 39.34 24.78 -14.27
C ALA A 9 38.41 23.76 -14.96
N LYS A 10 38.92 23.18 -16.03
CA LYS A 10 38.41 21.95 -16.68
C LYS A 10 38.68 20.75 -15.76
N GLY A 11 37.78 19.78 -15.75
CA GLY A 11 38.01 18.48 -15.11
C GLY A 11 37.13 17.39 -15.72
N ILE A 12 37.70 16.66 -16.67
CA ILE A 12 37.23 15.38 -17.20
C ILE A 12 37.48 14.27 -16.15
N GLY A 13 36.60 13.29 -16.06
CA GLY A 13 36.81 12.11 -15.21
C GLY A 13 35.62 11.16 -15.24
N ALA A 14 35.60 10.29 -16.23
CA ALA A 14 34.77 9.10 -16.24
C ALA A 14 35.39 8.07 -15.31
N GLU A 15 34.67 7.62 -14.30
CA GLU A 15 35.01 6.42 -13.54
C GLU A 15 33.79 5.51 -13.55
N ALA A 16 33.88 4.48 -14.39
CA ALA A 16 32.99 3.35 -14.40
C ALA A 16 33.46 2.42 -13.28
N GLU A 17 32.68 2.32 -12.20
CA GLU A 17 32.87 1.25 -11.23
C GLU A 17 32.10 0.02 -11.70
N ALA A 18 32.88 -1.00 -12.05
CA ALA A 18 32.42 -2.36 -12.24
C ALA A 18 32.05 -2.94 -10.87
N VAL A 19 30.80 -3.38 -10.71
CA VAL A 19 30.39 -4.29 -9.65
C VAL A 19 30.16 -5.64 -10.29
N ASP A 20 31.10 -6.55 -10.04
CA ASP A 20 31.07 -7.94 -10.44
C ASP A 20 30.62 -8.81 -9.26
N GLU A 21 29.59 -9.60 -9.52
CA GLU A 21 29.37 -10.98 -9.05
C GLU A 21 29.31 -11.32 -7.54
N ILE A 22 28.06 -11.48 -7.06
CA ILE A 22 27.65 -12.53 -6.11
C ILE A 22 26.27 -12.99 -6.64
N GLY A 23 26.02 -14.20 -7.11
CA GLY A 23 26.53 -15.48 -6.63
C GLY A 23 25.51 -16.13 -5.71
N GLY A 24 24.41 -16.62 -6.29
CA GLY A 24 23.59 -17.74 -5.79
C GLY A 24 22.78 -17.55 -4.49
N GLU A 25 21.46 -17.74 -4.58
CA GLU A 25 20.76 -18.77 -3.76
C GLU A 25 19.37 -19.01 -4.36
N GLU A 26 19.13 -20.22 -4.86
CA GLU A 26 17.78 -20.72 -5.11
C GLU A 26 17.12 -21.09 -3.78
N ALA A 27 16.06 -20.37 -3.41
CA ALA A 27 15.00 -20.87 -2.56
C ALA A 27 13.68 -20.40 -3.21
N GLY A 28 12.87 -21.27 -3.81
CA GLY A 28 12.34 -22.45 -3.16
C GLY A 28 11.28 -22.00 -2.16
N GLY A 29 10.05 -21.85 -2.61
CA GLY A 29 8.95 -21.46 -1.72
C GLY A 29 7.74 -20.99 -2.49
N GLY A 30 7.03 -21.92 -3.12
CA GLY A 30 5.65 -21.68 -3.48
C GLY A 30 4.92 -21.20 -2.23
N LEU A 31 4.43 -19.96 -2.25
CA LEU A 31 3.50 -19.52 -1.24
C LEU A 31 2.20 -20.28 -1.52
N PRO A 32 1.72 -21.16 -0.62
CA PRO A 32 0.33 -21.55 -0.68
C PRO A 32 -0.46 -20.26 -0.47
N VAL A 33 -1.05 -19.72 -1.54
CA VAL A 33 -2.11 -18.71 -1.46
C VAL A 33 -3.40 -19.39 -0.94
N ASN A 34 -3.27 -20.09 0.19
CA ASN A 34 -4.35 -20.32 1.12
C ASN A 34 -4.30 -19.15 2.10
N VAL A 35 -4.72 -17.96 1.63
CA VAL A 35 -5.21 -16.97 2.58
C VAL A 35 -6.50 -17.60 3.13
N GLU A 36 -6.40 -18.28 4.25
CA GLU A 36 -7.59 -18.54 5.05
C GLU A 36 -8.14 -17.15 5.36
N LEU A 37 -9.26 -16.81 4.72
CA LEU A 37 -10.00 -15.56 4.92
C LEU A 37 -10.63 -15.61 6.33
N GLN A 38 -9.83 -15.67 7.39
CA GLN A 38 -10.30 -15.80 8.78
C GLN A 38 -11.04 -14.54 9.25
N HIS A 39 -11.00 -13.45 8.46
CA HIS A 39 -11.61 -12.16 8.76
C HIS A 39 -12.55 -11.66 7.65
N GLY A 40 -13.08 -12.56 6.81
CA GLY A 40 -14.09 -12.19 5.82
C GLY A 40 -15.32 -11.56 6.49
N LYS A 41 -15.80 -10.44 5.95
CA LYS A 41 -17.00 -9.76 6.42
C LYS A 41 -18.02 -9.70 5.31
N THR A 42 -19.27 -10.07 5.60
CA THR A 42 -20.36 -9.88 4.64
C THR A 42 -20.62 -8.39 4.41
N GLY A 43 -21.18 -8.03 3.25
CA GLY A 43 -21.56 -6.63 2.99
C GLY A 43 -22.52 -6.06 4.04
N ALA A 44 -23.40 -6.90 4.60
CA ALA A 44 -24.31 -6.53 5.69
C ALA A 44 -23.58 -6.28 7.01
N GLU A 45 -22.64 -7.15 7.41
CA GLU A 45 -21.83 -6.93 8.61
C GLU A 45 -20.96 -5.68 8.47
N LEU A 46 -20.31 -5.51 7.31
CA LEU A 46 -19.49 -4.33 7.04
C LEU A 46 -20.34 -3.05 7.13
N SER A 47 -21.57 -3.08 6.62
CA SER A 47 -22.48 -1.92 6.68
C SER A 47 -22.89 -1.51 8.09
N GLN A 48 -22.78 -2.41 9.07
CA GLN A 48 -23.09 -2.13 10.48
C GLN A 48 -21.86 -1.69 11.28
N MET A 49 -20.66 -1.79 10.71
CA MET A 49 -19.42 -1.41 11.38
C MET A 49 -19.26 0.11 11.49
N THR A 50 -18.76 0.53 12.65
CA THR A 50 -18.29 1.90 12.84
C THR A 50 -16.97 2.11 12.10
N TRP A 51 -16.57 3.37 11.91
CA TRP A 51 -15.27 3.70 11.31
C TRP A 51 -14.09 3.14 12.14
N GLU A 52 -14.26 2.95 13.45
CA GLU A 52 -13.27 2.33 14.35
C GLU A 52 -13.11 0.84 14.05
N ASP A 53 -14.25 0.13 13.92
CA ASP A 53 -14.28 -1.29 13.58
C ASP A 53 -13.73 -1.55 12.19
N VAL A 54 -14.04 -0.68 11.22
CA VAL A 54 -13.48 -0.74 9.85
C VAL A 54 -11.98 -0.56 9.88
N ALA A 55 -11.46 0.42 10.63
CA ALA A 55 -10.02 0.64 10.74
C ALA A 55 -9.32 -0.58 11.36
N ALA A 56 -9.91 -1.20 12.39
CA ALA A 56 -9.40 -2.44 12.98
C ALA A 56 -9.44 -3.60 12.00
N TRP A 57 -10.52 -3.74 11.24
CA TRP A 57 -10.67 -4.78 10.21
C TRP A 57 -9.67 -4.62 9.06
N LEU A 58 -9.48 -3.41 8.54
CA LEU A 58 -8.48 -3.12 7.51
C LEU A 58 -7.06 -3.40 8.01
N SER A 59 -6.77 -3.08 9.28
CA SER A 59 -5.49 -3.44 9.90
C SER A 59 -5.31 -4.96 10.00
N ALA A 60 -6.37 -5.72 10.30
CA ALA A 60 -6.33 -7.19 10.34
C ALA A 60 -6.16 -7.82 8.94
N LEU A 61 -6.56 -7.12 7.88
CA LEU A 61 -6.30 -7.49 6.48
C LEU A 61 -4.89 -7.12 5.99
N GLU A 62 -4.05 -6.59 6.88
CA GLU A 62 -2.70 -6.08 6.57
C GLU A 62 -2.73 -4.97 5.51
N VAL A 63 -3.78 -4.15 5.51
CA VAL A 63 -3.81 -2.93 4.71
C VAL A 63 -2.84 -1.91 5.31
N HIS A 64 -2.21 -1.10 4.45
CA HIS A 64 -1.19 -0.14 4.89
C HIS A 64 -1.71 0.81 5.96
N ALA A 65 -0.85 1.17 6.91
CA ALA A 65 -1.20 2.05 8.02
C ALA A 65 -1.69 3.43 7.56
N ASP A 66 -1.21 3.93 6.42
CA ASP A 66 -1.69 5.20 5.84
C ASP A 66 -3.17 5.15 5.48
N VAL A 67 -3.63 4.05 4.87
CA VAL A 67 -5.05 3.87 4.52
C VAL A 67 -5.90 3.80 5.78
N VAL A 68 -5.43 3.08 6.81
CA VAL A 68 -6.10 3.02 8.12
C VAL A 68 -6.15 4.41 8.77
N ALA A 69 -5.11 5.22 8.62
CA ALA A 69 -5.08 6.60 9.10
C ALA A 69 -6.08 7.49 8.34
N THR A 70 -6.18 7.36 7.00
CA THR A 70 -7.18 8.04 6.18
C THR A 70 -8.60 7.70 6.63
N VAL A 71 -8.91 6.41 6.80
CA VAL A 71 -10.22 5.94 7.29
C VAL A 71 -10.58 6.52 8.66
N ARG A 72 -9.61 6.62 9.57
CA ARG A 72 -9.81 7.24 10.89
C ARG A 72 -9.98 8.76 10.82
N SER A 73 -9.21 9.43 9.96
CA SER A 73 -9.25 10.88 9.79
C SER A 73 -10.57 11.33 9.18
N GLU A 74 -11.01 10.65 8.13
CA GLU A 74 -12.26 10.93 7.41
C GLU A 74 -13.48 10.27 8.06
N LYS A 75 -13.27 9.44 9.09
CA LYS A 75 -14.29 8.68 9.82
C LYS A 75 -15.20 7.89 8.88
N VAL A 76 -14.58 7.20 7.92
CA VAL A 76 -15.29 6.46 6.87
C VAL A 76 -16.03 5.27 7.52
N PRO A 77 -17.37 5.28 7.53
CA PRO A 77 -18.14 4.20 8.14
C PRO A 77 -18.12 2.94 7.27
N GLY A 78 -18.40 1.79 7.87
CA GLY A 78 -18.37 0.52 7.14
C GLY A 78 -19.44 0.42 6.06
N SER A 79 -20.56 1.13 6.20
CA SER A 79 -21.58 1.27 5.14
C SER A 79 -21.04 1.90 3.86
N GLN A 80 -20.16 2.90 3.98
CA GLN A 80 -19.53 3.52 2.82
C GLN A 80 -18.54 2.57 2.16
N VAL A 81 -17.66 1.94 2.95
CA VAL A 81 -16.71 0.93 2.44
C VAL A 81 -17.43 -0.26 1.80
N ALA A 82 -18.61 -0.62 2.31
CA ALA A 82 -19.44 -1.70 1.79
C ALA A 82 -20.08 -1.36 0.44
N THR A 83 -20.20 -0.10 0.07
CA THR A 83 -20.75 0.32 -1.23
C THR A 83 -19.69 0.74 -2.22
N MET A 84 -18.48 1.10 -1.75
CA MET A 84 -17.37 1.50 -2.61
C MET A 84 -16.97 0.39 -3.59
N THR A 85 -16.69 0.82 -4.81
CA THR A 85 -16.08 0.04 -5.87
C THR A 85 -14.57 -0.08 -5.66
N MET A 86 -13.92 -0.99 -6.41
CA MET A 86 -12.47 -1.13 -6.33
C MET A 86 -11.73 0.15 -6.74
N GLU A 87 -12.30 0.92 -7.68
CA GLU A 87 -11.74 2.20 -8.13
C GLU A 87 -11.84 3.26 -7.03
N GLU A 88 -12.99 3.42 -6.40
CA GLU A 88 -13.17 4.33 -5.26
C GLU A 88 -12.24 3.98 -4.08
N LEU A 89 -12.02 2.68 -3.79
CA LEU A 89 -11.06 2.28 -2.75
C LEU A 89 -9.62 2.72 -3.10
N MET A 90 -9.27 2.76 -4.38
CA MET A 90 -7.94 3.18 -4.83
C MET A 90 -7.80 4.70 -4.87
N GLU A 91 -8.80 5.40 -5.38
CA GLU A 91 -8.77 6.86 -5.58
C GLU A 91 -9.05 7.62 -4.28
N ASP A 92 -10.10 7.26 -3.55
CA ASP A 92 -10.52 7.98 -2.35
C ASP A 92 -9.70 7.57 -1.12
N LEU A 93 -9.44 6.27 -0.93
CA LEU A 93 -8.70 5.78 0.25
C LEU A 93 -7.19 5.59 -0.02
N GLY A 94 -6.73 5.85 -1.24
CA GLY A 94 -5.32 5.73 -1.61
C GLY A 94 -4.80 4.29 -1.56
N MET A 95 -5.67 3.28 -1.69
CA MET A 95 -5.25 1.88 -1.64
C MET A 95 -4.49 1.50 -2.93
N SER A 96 -3.48 0.65 -2.79
CA SER A 96 -2.93 -0.05 -3.95
C SER A 96 -3.93 -1.05 -4.53
N LYS A 97 -3.81 -1.36 -5.82
CA LYS A 97 -4.65 -2.35 -6.50
C LYS A 97 -4.73 -3.70 -5.77
N LEU A 98 -3.64 -4.14 -5.15
CA LEU A 98 -3.58 -5.40 -4.40
C LEU A 98 -4.36 -5.33 -3.09
N GLN A 99 -4.29 -4.19 -2.39
CA GLN A 99 -5.06 -3.94 -1.16
C GLN A 99 -6.55 -3.81 -1.44
N ALA A 100 -6.94 -3.00 -2.43
CA ALA A 100 -8.33 -2.86 -2.84
C ALA A 100 -8.91 -4.22 -3.25
N LYS A 101 -8.16 -5.03 -4.00
CA LYS A 101 -8.55 -6.41 -4.33
C LYS A 101 -8.71 -7.27 -3.09
N ARG A 102 -7.82 -7.16 -2.09
CA ARG A 102 -7.92 -7.90 -0.83
C ARG A 102 -9.18 -7.52 -0.05
N VAL A 103 -9.50 -6.23 0.03
CA VAL A 103 -10.74 -5.73 0.65
C VAL A 103 -11.96 -6.27 -0.09
N CYS A 104 -12.01 -6.19 -1.42
CA CYS A 104 -13.10 -6.72 -2.23
C CYS A 104 -13.28 -8.24 -2.08
N LEU A 105 -12.19 -9.01 -1.97
CA LEU A 105 -12.25 -10.46 -1.76
C LEU A 105 -12.69 -10.85 -0.34
N ASN A 106 -12.36 -10.02 0.66
CA ASN A 106 -12.79 -10.23 2.05
C ASN A 106 -14.19 -9.68 2.31
N ARG A 107 -14.70 -8.80 1.45
CA ARG A 107 -16.11 -8.42 1.38
C ARG A 107 -16.88 -9.53 0.69
N VAL A 108 -17.39 -10.47 1.48
CA VAL A 108 -18.21 -11.55 0.93
C VAL A 108 -19.51 -10.92 0.44
N ALA A 109 -19.74 -10.94 -0.89
CA ALA A 109 -21.01 -10.54 -1.45
C ALA A 109 -22.09 -11.50 -0.88
N SER A 110 -23.02 -10.95 -0.09
CA SER A 110 -24.23 -11.65 0.33
C SER A 110 -25.32 -11.50 -0.72
#